data_AF-A0A6G3XBJ8-F1
#
_entry.id   AF-A0A6G3XBJ8-F1
#
_cell.length_a   1.000
_cell.length_b   1.000
_cell.length_c   1.000
_cell.angle_alpha   90.00
_cell.angle_beta   90.00
_cell.angle_gamma   90.00
#
_symmetry.space_group_name_H-M   'P 1'
#
loop_
_entity.id
_entity.type
_entity.pdbx_description
1 polymer ?
#
loop_
_entity_poly.entity_id
_entity_poly.type
_entity_poly.pdbx_seq_one_letter_code
_entity_poly.pdbx_strand_id
1 'polypeptide(L)'
;KAREARAVVMPMPGVDELFHDWMDTDGLSPEAAAMLTEQAVRPPKRVRPSEEARKLYRELARKAHPDLAQDEPERQRRDEFIARVNAAYGRGDVDLLKELVAEWAAGPAQPLTPLSESEELYARLEWLSRRKELLTVLAKELEDGAIGSMLRMAPDDPDQLLEDIAEQLLGEVSRREAELAEMVQ
;
A
#
# COMPACT_ATOMS: atom_id res chain seq x y z
N LYS A 1 32.49 25.77 11.75
CA LYS A 1 31.51 26.57 12.55
C LYS A 1 30.15 26.78 11.86
N ALA A 2 30.03 27.28 10.62
CA ALA A 2 28.71 27.36 9.94
C ALA A 2 28.16 26.00 9.43
N ARG A 3 29.04 25.00 9.23
CA ARG A 3 28.66 23.62 8.85
C ARG A 3 28.11 22.78 10.02
N GLU A 4 28.56 23.04 11.24
CA GLU A 4 28.16 22.25 12.43
C GLU A 4 26.78 22.65 12.96
N ALA A 5 26.34 23.89 12.72
CA ALA A 5 25.02 24.37 13.15
C ALA A 5 23.85 23.82 12.30
N ARG A 6 24.13 23.21 11.14
CA ARG A 6 23.09 22.62 10.26
C ARG A 6 22.63 21.24 10.71
N ALA A 7 23.35 20.59 11.62
CA ALA A 7 23.07 19.21 12.05
C ALA A 7 22.00 19.10 13.17
N VAL A 8 21.38 20.20 13.59
CA VAL A 8 20.49 20.23 14.78
C VAL A 8 19.04 20.59 14.45
N VAL A 9 18.69 20.81 13.18
CA VAL A 9 17.30 21.10 12.80
C VAL A 9 16.66 19.82 12.27
N MET A 10 15.70 19.27 13.01
CA MET A 10 14.82 18.23 12.46
C MET A 10 14.06 18.84 11.26
N PRO A 11 13.97 18.12 10.12
CA PRO A 11 13.19 18.61 9.00
C PRO A 11 11.75 18.85 9.44
N MET A 12 11.17 19.98 9.01
CA MET A 12 9.77 20.27 9.31
C MET A 12 8.89 19.19 8.64
N PRO A 13 8.00 18.54 9.39
CA PRO A 13 7.11 17.52 8.83
C PRO A 13 6.26 18.13 7.71
N GLY A 14 6.26 17.49 6.54
CA GLY A 14 5.52 17.92 5.35
C GLY A 14 6.34 18.71 4.31
N VAL A 15 7.61 19.02 4.57
CA VAL A 15 8.49 19.63 3.55
C VAL A 15 8.98 18.56 2.56
N ASP A 16 9.17 17.33 3.02
CA ASP A 16 9.59 16.20 2.17
C ASP A 16 8.60 15.94 1.03
N GLU A 17 7.30 16.16 1.26
CA GLU A 17 6.23 15.99 0.26
C GLU A 17 6.30 16.98 -0.91
N LEU A 18 6.90 18.16 -0.70
CA LEU A 18 7.03 19.19 -1.74
C LEU A 18 8.23 18.95 -2.68
N PHE A 19 9.25 18.24 -2.22
CA PHE A 19 10.56 18.16 -2.88
C PHE A 19 10.94 16.74 -3.30
N HIS A 20 9.99 15.82 -3.36
CA HIS A 20 10.23 14.39 -3.61
C HIS A 20 11.05 14.06 -4.88
N ASP A 21 11.19 14.99 -5.83
CA ASP A 21 12.04 14.81 -7.03
C ASP A 21 13.33 15.65 -7.05
N TRP A 22 13.54 16.53 -6.06
CA TRP A 22 14.63 17.52 -6.05
C TRP A 22 15.74 17.23 -5.03
N MET A 23 15.51 16.31 -4.10
CA MET A 23 16.51 15.92 -3.09
C MET A 23 16.60 14.41 -2.95
N ASP A 24 17.80 13.86 -3.17
CA ASP A 24 18.19 12.48 -2.86
C ASP A 24 18.86 12.42 -1.48
N THR A 25 19.21 11.22 -1.02
CA THR A 25 19.87 10.98 0.29
C THR A 25 21.19 11.73 0.49
N ASP A 26 21.82 12.21 -0.59
CA ASP A 26 23.07 12.99 -0.57
C ASP A 26 22.86 14.51 -0.82
N GLY A 27 21.61 14.98 -0.93
CA GLY A 27 21.26 16.39 -1.18
C GLY A 27 20.58 16.62 -2.54
N LEU A 28 20.77 17.81 -3.15
CA LEU A 28 20.18 18.13 -4.44
C LEU A 28 20.59 17.11 -5.51
N SER A 29 19.62 16.55 -6.22
CA SER A 29 19.91 15.68 -7.36
C SER A 29 20.74 16.44 -8.41
N PRO A 30 21.62 15.76 -9.17
CA PRO A 30 22.40 16.39 -10.25
C PRO A 30 21.51 17.18 -11.22
N GLU A 31 20.28 16.72 -11.44
CA GLU A 31 19.24 17.34 -12.25
C GLU A 31 18.72 18.65 -11.62
N ALA A 32 18.42 18.65 -10.32
CA ALA A 32 17.98 19.85 -9.59
C ALA A 32 19.11 20.90 -9.49
N ALA A 33 20.35 20.46 -9.29
CA ALA A 33 21.52 21.33 -9.34
C ALA A 33 21.73 21.96 -10.73
N ALA A 34 21.52 21.19 -11.81
CA ALA A 34 21.64 21.70 -13.17
C ALA A 34 20.56 22.74 -13.51
N MET A 35 19.32 22.54 -13.07
CA MET A 35 18.23 23.51 -13.27
C MET A 35 18.45 24.82 -12.49
N LEU A 36 18.99 24.74 -11.28
CA LEU A 36 19.30 25.91 -10.45
C LEU A 36 20.55 26.67 -10.91
N THR A 37 21.44 26.05 -11.70
CA THR A 37 22.71 26.64 -12.14
C THR A 37 22.76 26.93 -13.64
N GLU A 38 21.63 26.83 -14.34
CA GLU A 38 21.52 27.00 -15.81
C GLU A 38 22.48 26.11 -16.62
N GLN A 39 22.93 24.99 -16.05
CA GLN A 39 23.69 23.98 -16.78
C GLN A 39 22.77 23.16 -17.67
N ALA A 40 23.27 22.75 -18.84
CA ALA A 40 22.51 21.93 -19.79
C ALA A 40 22.05 20.61 -19.13
N VAL A 41 20.75 20.55 -18.81
CA VAL A 41 20.11 19.38 -18.20
C VAL A 41 20.29 18.18 -19.13
N ARG A 42 20.92 17.12 -18.63
CA ARG A 42 20.97 15.85 -19.36
C ARG A 42 19.56 15.27 -19.38
N PRO A 43 19.03 14.87 -20.55
CA PRO A 43 17.73 14.22 -20.60
C PRO A 43 17.78 12.96 -19.73
N PRO A 44 16.69 12.66 -18.99
CA PRO A 44 16.65 11.51 -18.09
C PRO A 44 17.02 10.24 -18.84
N LYS A 45 17.75 9.35 -18.17
CA LYS A 45 18.21 8.09 -18.74
C LYS A 45 16.99 7.26 -19.15
N ARG A 46 16.69 7.26 -20.46
CA ARG A 46 15.60 6.43 -21.01
C ARG A 46 15.87 4.97 -20.65
N VAL A 47 14.93 4.35 -19.94
CA VAL A 47 14.96 2.90 -19.69
C VAL A 47 15.04 2.24 -21.06
N ARG A 48 16.06 1.41 -21.30
CA ARG A 48 16.15 0.63 -22.54
C ARG A 48 15.20 -0.55 -22.38
N PRO A 49 14.09 -0.63 -23.13
CA PRO A 49 13.16 -1.74 -22.99
C PRO A 49 13.86 -3.05 -23.36
N SER A 50 13.57 -4.11 -22.61
CA SER A 50 14.08 -5.46 -22.90
C SER A 50 13.52 -6.01 -24.21
N GLU A 51 14.13 -7.06 -24.75
CA GLU A 51 13.59 -7.77 -25.94
C GLU A 51 12.20 -8.35 -25.68
N GLU A 52 11.92 -8.78 -24.45
CA GLU A 52 10.59 -9.24 -24.03
C GLU A 52 9.57 -8.10 -24.07
N ALA A 53 9.89 -6.94 -23.50
CA ALA A 53 9.04 -5.75 -23.56
C ALA A 53 8.75 -5.34 -25.01
N ARG A 54 9.76 -5.38 -25.89
CA ARG A 54 9.61 -5.10 -27.33
C ARG A 54 8.67 -6.08 -28.02
N LYS A 55 8.73 -7.36 -27.68
CA LYS A 55 7.86 -8.39 -28.26
C LYS A 55 6.41 -8.17 -27.82
N LEU A 56 6.16 -8.00 -26.52
CA LEU A 56 4.83 -7.77 -25.96
C LEU A 56 4.21 -6.48 -26.52
N TYR A 57 5.00 -5.40 -26.58
CA TYR A 57 4.58 -4.13 -27.17
C TYR A 57 4.12 -4.27 -28.62
N ARG A 58 4.92 -4.91 -29.48
CA ARG A 58 4.55 -5.11 -30.90
C ARG A 58 3.29 -5.95 -31.07
N GLU A 59 3.12 -6.97 -30.22
CA GLU A 59 1.93 -7.81 -30.24
C GLU A 59 0.68 -7.03 -29.86
N LEU A 60 0.75 -6.26 -28.76
CA LEU A 60 -0.34 -5.41 -28.30
C LEU A 60 -0.68 -4.32 -29.33
N ALA A 61 0.32 -3.60 -29.83
CA ALA A 61 0.14 -2.56 -30.82
C ALA A 61 -0.52 -3.10 -32.10
N ARG A 62 -0.15 -4.30 -32.55
CA ARG A 62 -0.76 -4.93 -33.74
C ARG A 62 -2.22 -5.31 -33.53
N LYS A 63 -2.61 -5.76 -32.33
CA LYS A 63 -3.97 -6.24 -32.04
C LYS A 63 -4.91 -5.11 -31.63
N ALA A 64 -4.40 -4.15 -30.87
CA ALA A 64 -5.18 -3.13 -30.19
C ALA A 64 -5.11 -1.74 -30.84
N HIS A 65 -4.48 -1.61 -32.01
CA HIS A 65 -4.38 -0.31 -32.70
C HIS A 65 -5.77 0.31 -32.93
N PRO A 66 -5.96 1.62 -32.73
CA PRO A 66 -7.21 2.33 -32.97
C PRO A 66 -7.70 2.25 -34.42
N ASP A 67 -6.79 2.16 -35.40
CA ASP A 67 -7.14 2.00 -36.83
C ASP A 67 -7.95 0.74 -37.16
N LEU A 68 -7.98 -0.24 -36.24
CA LEU A 68 -8.78 -1.46 -36.40
C LEU A 68 -10.21 -1.32 -35.84
N ALA A 69 -10.56 -0.15 -35.28
CA ALA A 69 -11.90 0.12 -34.73
C ALA A 69 -12.95 0.29 -35.84
N GLN A 70 -14.17 -0.17 -35.57
CA GLN A 70 -15.30 -0.02 -36.50
C GLN A 70 -16.19 1.19 -36.18
N ASP A 71 -16.16 1.65 -34.93
CA ASP A 71 -16.94 2.79 -34.46
C ASP A 71 -16.12 3.75 -33.57
N GLU A 72 -16.69 4.92 -33.32
CA GLU A 72 -16.08 5.99 -32.52
C GLU A 72 -15.78 5.53 -31.07
N PRO A 73 -16.72 4.87 -30.35
CA PRO A 73 -16.45 4.40 -28.98
C PRO A 73 -15.35 3.33 -28.90
N GLU A 74 -15.32 2.39 -29.84
CA GLU A 74 -14.26 1.37 -29.91
C GLU A 74 -12.91 2.01 -30.18
N ARG A 75 -12.86 3.02 -31.06
CA ARG A 75 -11.62 3.74 -31.34
C ARG A 75 -11.09 4.42 -30.09
N GLN A 76 -11.94 5.14 -29.36
CA GLN A 76 -11.55 5.79 -28.11
C GLN A 76 -11.04 4.78 -27.07
N ARG A 77 -11.71 3.63 -26.91
CA ARG A 77 -11.26 2.55 -26.02
C ARG A 77 -9.87 2.03 -26.41
N ARG A 78 -9.64 1.83 -27.70
CA ARG A 78 -8.36 1.37 -28.26
C ARG A 78 -7.26 2.42 -28.10
N ASP A 79 -7.59 3.69 -28.31
CA ASP A 79 -6.68 4.82 -28.09
C ASP A 79 -6.20 4.88 -26.63
N GLU A 80 -7.13 4.82 -25.68
CA GLU A 80 -6.83 4.78 -24.25
C GLU A 80 -5.99 3.55 -23.88
N PHE A 81 -6.35 2.38 -24.43
CA PHE A 81 -5.60 1.15 -24.22
C PHE A 81 -4.15 1.27 -24.73
N ILE A 82 -3.95 1.75 -25.95
CA ILE A 82 -2.63 1.94 -26.57
C ILE A 82 -1.80 2.99 -25.80
N ALA A 83 -2.42 4.04 -25.27
CA ALA A 83 -1.73 5.01 -24.43
C ALA A 83 -1.11 4.35 -23.17
N ARG A 84 -1.84 3.45 -22.51
CA ARG A 84 -1.31 2.68 -21.36
C ARG A 84 -0.18 1.74 -21.77
N VAL A 85 -0.32 1.06 -22.91
CA VAL A 85 0.73 0.18 -23.47
C VAL A 85 2.01 0.97 -23.77
N ASN A 86 1.88 2.15 -24.36
CA ASN A 86 3.01 3.05 -24.64
C ASN A 86 3.71 3.49 -23.35
N ALA A 87 2.94 3.83 -22.30
CA ALA A 87 3.48 4.22 -21.01
C ALA A 87 4.23 3.06 -20.32
N ALA A 88 3.67 1.85 -20.33
CA ALA A 88 4.31 0.65 -19.79
C ALA A 88 5.61 0.33 -20.55
N TYR A 89 5.57 0.38 -21.88
CA TYR A 89 6.75 0.17 -22.72
C TYR A 89 7.83 1.24 -22.52
N GLY A 90 7.44 2.52 -22.36
CA GLY A 90 8.36 3.62 -22.09
C GLY A 90 9.12 3.48 -20.77
N ARG A 91 8.50 2.84 -19.76
CA ARG A 91 9.12 2.49 -18.48
C ARG A 91 9.87 1.15 -18.50
N GLY A 92 9.73 0.35 -19.57
CA GLY A 92 10.28 -1.00 -19.63
C GLY A 92 9.58 -2.00 -18.69
N ASP A 93 8.33 -1.73 -18.32
CA ASP A 93 7.54 -2.50 -17.36
C ASP A 93 6.96 -3.76 -18.01
N VAL A 94 7.70 -4.85 -17.94
CA VAL A 94 7.34 -6.12 -18.58
C VAL A 94 6.10 -6.76 -17.94
N ASP A 95 5.97 -6.64 -16.62
CA ASP A 95 4.87 -7.27 -15.89
C ASP A 95 3.55 -6.58 -16.21
N LEU A 96 3.53 -5.25 -16.23
CA LEU A 96 2.36 -4.49 -16.69
C LEU A 96 2.02 -4.79 -18.16
N LEU A 97 3.02 -4.97 -19.04
CA LEU A 97 2.75 -5.38 -20.43
C LEU A 97 2.10 -6.77 -20.51
N LYS A 98 2.44 -7.70 -19.62
CA LYS A 98 1.79 -9.03 -19.55
C LYS A 98 0.35 -8.92 -19.05
N GLU A 99 0.11 -8.10 -18.03
CA GLU A 99 -1.24 -7.81 -17.53
C GLU A 99 -2.12 -7.21 -18.63
N LEU A 100 -1.59 -6.25 -19.40
CA LEU A 100 -2.30 -5.63 -20.53
C LEU A 100 -2.60 -6.65 -21.64
N VAL A 101 -1.75 -7.64 -21.88
CA VAL A 101 -2.06 -8.75 -22.80
C VAL A 101 -3.24 -9.58 -22.30
N ALA A 102 -3.27 -9.91 -21.01
CA ALA A 102 -4.38 -10.65 -20.42
C ALA A 102 -5.68 -9.83 -20.47
N GLU A 103 -5.62 -8.54 -20.15
CA GLU A 103 -6.76 -7.62 -20.23
C GLU A 103 -7.33 -7.55 -21.65
N TRP A 104 -6.46 -7.40 -22.67
CA TRP A 104 -6.90 -7.37 -24.06
C TRP A 104 -7.53 -8.70 -24.51
N ALA A 105 -7.01 -9.83 -24.03
CA ALA A 105 -7.54 -11.16 -24.33
C ALA A 105 -8.90 -11.42 -23.63
N ALA A 106 -9.11 -10.87 -22.44
CA ALA A 106 -10.39 -10.92 -21.73
C ALA A 106 -11.49 -10.12 -22.46
N GLY A 107 -11.08 -9.14 -23.27
CA GLY A 107 -11.99 -8.29 -24.04
C GLY A 107 -12.63 -7.18 -23.20
N PRO A 108 -13.50 -6.36 -23.79
CA PRO A 108 -14.21 -5.33 -23.05
C PRO A 108 -15.06 -5.99 -21.96
N ALA A 109 -14.93 -5.52 -20.72
CA ALA A 109 -15.84 -5.90 -19.66
C ALA A 109 -17.27 -5.63 -20.14
N GLN A 110 -18.10 -6.67 -20.17
CA GLN A 110 -19.52 -6.46 -20.41
C GLN A 110 -20.02 -5.56 -19.28
N PRO A 111 -20.76 -4.48 -19.59
CA PRO A 111 -21.34 -3.66 -18.55
C PRO A 111 -22.16 -4.61 -17.68
N LEU A 112 -21.81 -4.69 -16.40
CA LEU A 112 -22.57 -5.46 -15.44
C LEU A 112 -24.00 -4.94 -15.54
N THR A 113 -24.94 -5.83 -15.87
CA THR A 113 -26.35 -5.48 -15.84
C THR A 113 -26.62 -4.95 -14.43
N PRO A 114 -27.10 -3.70 -14.28
CA PRO A 114 -27.41 -3.19 -12.97
C PRO A 114 -28.42 -4.15 -12.33
N LEU A 115 -28.16 -4.49 -11.07
CA LEU A 115 -29.08 -5.30 -10.28
C LEU A 115 -30.43 -4.57 -10.26
N SER A 116 -31.52 -5.33 -10.33
CA SER A 116 -32.83 -4.78 -10.00
C SER A 116 -32.84 -4.31 -8.54
N GLU A 117 -33.74 -3.39 -8.20
CA GLU A 117 -33.86 -2.87 -6.83
C GLU A 117 -34.01 -3.99 -5.79
N SER A 118 -34.76 -5.05 -6.11
CA SER A 118 -34.90 -6.22 -5.25
C SER A 118 -33.58 -6.98 -5.07
N GLU A 119 -32.83 -7.19 -6.15
CA GLU A 119 -31.53 -7.88 -6.09
C GLU A 119 -30.50 -7.07 -5.29
N GLU A 120 -30.48 -5.74 -5.41
CA GLU A 120 -29.64 -4.88 -4.59
C GLU A 120 -29.99 -5.00 -3.10
N LEU A 121 -31.28 -4.99 -2.77
CA LEU A 121 -31.74 -5.17 -1.40
C LEU A 121 -31.37 -6.54 -0.84
N TYR A 122 -31.52 -7.62 -1.63
CA TYR A 122 -31.09 -8.95 -1.21
C TYR A 122 -29.58 -9.03 -1.02
N ALA A 123 -28.79 -8.49 -1.94
CA ALA A 123 -27.34 -8.46 -1.81
C ALA A 123 -26.89 -7.69 -0.55
N ARG A 124 -27.57 -6.57 -0.25
CA ARG A 124 -27.31 -5.78 0.96
C ARG A 124 -27.72 -6.51 2.23
N LEU A 125 -28.86 -7.21 2.22
CA LEU A 125 -29.31 -8.03 3.35
C LEU A 125 -28.33 -9.17 3.63
N GLU A 126 -27.89 -9.86 2.58
CA GLU A 126 -26.91 -10.95 2.66
C GLU A 126 -25.58 -10.45 3.23
N TRP A 127 -25.12 -9.30 2.75
CA TRP A 127 -23.92 -8.64 3.27
C TRP A 127 -24.06 -8.27 4.75
N LEU A 128 -25.20 -7.68 5.15
CA LEU A 128 -25.48 -7.34 6.54
C LEU A 128 -25.51 -8.59 7.44
N SER A 129 -26.10 -9.69 6.96
CA SER A 129 -26.15 -10.95 7.71
C SER A 129 -24.75 -11.50 7.95
N ARG A 130 -23.92 -11.61 6.90
CA ARG A 130 -22.54 -12.07 7.02
C ARG A 130 -21.71 -11.17 7.92
N ARG A 131 -21.90 -9.85 7.82
CA ARG A 131 -21.19 -8.87 8.67
C ARG A 131 -21.60 -9.03 10.13
N LYS A 132 -22.88 -9.27 10.41
CA LYS A 132 -23.38 -9.54 11.77
C LYS A 132 -22.78 -10.83 12.34
N GLU A 133 -22.75 -11.91 11.56
CA GLU A 133 -22.15 -13.18 11.98
C GLU A 133 -20.67 -13.01 12.34
N LEU A 134 -19.89 -12.35 11.47
CA LEU A 134 -18.48 -12.04 11.75
C LEU A 134 -18.32 -11.22 13.03
N LEU A 135 -19.10 -10.16 13.21
CA LEU A 135 -19.03 -9.33 14.42
C LEU A 135 -19.37 -10.11 15.67
N THR A 136 -20.28 -11.08 15.58
CA THR A 136 -20.65 -11.93 16.72
C THR A 136 -19.47 -12.81 17.13
N VAL A 137 -18.76 -13.41 16.16
CA VAL A 137 -17.56 -14.21 16.44
C VAL A 137 -16.46 -13.34 17.05
N LEU A 138 -16.17 -12.18 16.46
CA LEU A 138 -15.13 -11.28 16.96
C LEU A 138 -15.45 -10.76 18.37
N ALA A 139 -16.71 -10.42 18.66
CA ALA A 139 -17.12 -10.04 20.00
C ALA A 139 -16.88 -11.17 21.00
N LYS A 140 -17.20 -12.41 20.63
CA LYS A 140 -16.98 -13.58 21.48
C LYS A 140 -15.49 -13.82 21.75
N GLU A 141 -14.64 -13.69 20.73
CA GLU A 141 -13.19 -13.80 20.89
C GLU A 141 -12.61 -12.72 21.81
N LEU A 142 -13.09 -11.47 21.70
CA LEU A 142 -12.67 -10.37 22.59
C LEU A 142 -13.13 -10.60 24.03
N GLU A 143 -14.36 -11.07 24.22
CA GLU A 143 -14.90 -11.43 25.53
C GLU A 143 -14.12 -12.60 26.16
N ASP A 144 -13.76 -13.62 25.38
CA ASP A 144 -13.04 -14.80 25.88
C ASP A 144 -11.53 -14.54 26.05
N GLY A 145 -11.01 -13.44 25.50
CA GLY A 145 -9.63 -13.02 25.64
C GLY A 145 -9.22 -12.59 27.07
N ALA A 146 -7.92 -12.34 27.24
CA ALA A 146 -7.35 -11.90 28.52
C ALA A 146 -7.95 -10.57 29.01
N ILE A 147 -8.08 -9.59 28.11
CA ILE A 147 -8.71 -8.29 28.42
C ILE A 147 -10.19 -8.47 28.77
N GLY A 148 -10.93 -9.28 28.01
CA GLY A 148 -12.34 -9.56 28.31
C GLY A 148 -12.53 -10.25 29.67
N SER A 149 -11.63 -11.16 30.03
CA SER A 149 -11.61 -11.80 31.36
C SER A 149 -11.27 -10.81 32.47
N MET A 150 -10.28 -9.94 32.24
CA MET A 150 -9.90 -8.88 33.18
C MET A 150 -11.06 -7.91 33.45
N LEU A 151 -11.74 -7.43 32.39
CA LEU A 151 -12.91 -6.56 32.51
C LEU A 151 -14.07 -7.22 33.27
N ARG A 152 -14.21 -8.56 33.22
CA ARG A 152 -15.18 -9.28 34.06
C ARG A 152 -14.76 -9.37 35.53
N MET A 153 -13.46 -9.48 35.80
CA MET A 153 -12.92 -9.59 37.16
C MET A 153 -12.96 -8.26 37.91
N ALA A 154 -12.67 -7.15 37.21
CA ALA A 154 -12.70 -5.80 37.76
C ALA A 154 -13.47 -4.86 36.81
N PRO A 155 -14.82 -4.87 36.85
CA PRO A 155 -15.64 -4.08 35.93
C PRO A 155 -15.59 -2.57 36.21
N ASP A 156 -15.38 -2.18 37.48
CA ASP A 156 -15.40 -0.78 37.90
C ASP A 156 -14.02 -0.11 37.78
N ASP A 157 -12.93 -0.87 37.96
CA ASP A 157 -11.55 -0.37 37.88
C ASP A 157 -10.57 -1.47 37.43
N PRO A 158 -10.51 -1.77 36.12
CA PRO A 158 -9.60 -2.79 35.58
C PRO A 158 -8.14 -2.35 35.61
N ASP A 159 -7.87 -1.05 35.64
CA ASP A 159 -6.52 -0.51 35.66
C ASP A 159 -5.86 -0.77 37.02
N GLN A 160 -6.59 -0.57 38.13
CA GLN A 160 -6.10 -0.93 39.46
C GLN A 160 -5.79 -2.44 39.56
N LEU A 161 -6.61 -3.30 38.97
CA LEU A 161 -6.34 -4.75 38.95
C LEU A 161 -5.02 -5.07 38.23
N LEU A 162 -4.70 -4.35 37.15
CA LEU A 162 -3.41 -4.52 36.46
C LEU A 162 -2.23 -4.08 37.32
N GLU A 163 -2.37 -2.98 38.05
CA GLU A 163 -1.34 -2.50 38.98
C GLU A 163 -1.07 -3.53 40.09
N ASP A 164 -2.12 -4.07 40.71
CA ASP A 164 -2.02 -5.06 41.77
C ASP A 164 -1.33 -6.36 41.28
N ILE A 165 -1.70 -6.83 40.08
CA ILE A 165 -1.09 -8.01 39.46
C ILE A 165 0.39 -7.74 39.14
N ALA A 166 0.72 -6.54 38.63
CA ALA A 166 2.09 -6.16 38.33
C ALA A 166 2.97 -6.14 39.58
N GLU A 167 2.47 -5.58 40.69
CA GLU A 167 3.18 -5.55 41.97
C GLU A 167 3.42 -6.98 42.51
N GLN A 168 2.41 -7.84 42.45
CA GLN A 168 2.54 -9.25 42.84
C GLN A 168 3.60 -10.00 42.02
N LEU A 169 3.60 -9.82 40.70
CA LEU A 169 4.56 -10.47 39.80
C LEU A 169 5.99 -9.97 40.05
N LEU A 170 6.18 -8.67 40.25
CA LEU A 170 7.49 -8.10 40.60
C LEU A 170 8.02 -8.67 41.93
N GLY A 171 7.13 -8.83 42.92
CA GLY A 171 7.46 -9.48 44.19
C GLY A 171 7.86 -10.95 44.02
N GLU A 172 7.14 -11.70 43.19
CA GLU A 172 7.48 -13.10 42.88
C GLU A 172 8.83 -13.24 42.16
N VAL A 173 9.09 -12.40 41.16
CA VAL A 173 10.38 -12.38 40.45
C VAL A 173 11.51 -12.09 41.42
N SER A 174 11.38 -11.06 42.26
CA SER A 174 12.40 -10.70 43.24
C SER A 174 12.72 -11.84 44.22
N ARG A 175 11.68 -12.56 44.68
CA ARG A 175 11.87 -13.75 45.56
C ARG A 175 12.63 -14.86 44.85
N ARG A 176 12.23 -15.20 43.62
CA ARG A 176 12.90 -16.25 42.83
C ARG A 176 14.34 -15.90 42.50
N GLU A 177 14.62 -14.64 42.21
CA GLU A 177 16.00 -14.16 41.98
C GLU A 177 16.86 -14.33 43.24
N ALA A 178 16.32 -14.03 44.43
CA ALA A 178 17.02 -14.26 45.69
C ALA A 178 17.29 -15.76 45.96
N GLU A 179 16.28 -16.62 45.74
CA GLU A 179 16.42 -18.08 45.88
C GLU A 179 17.50 -18.64 44.92
N LEU A 180 17.53 -18.19 43.67
CA LEU A 180 18.55 -18.58 42.71
C LEU A 180 19.94 -18.09 43.11
N ALA A 181 20.05 -16.86 43.64
CA ALA A 181 21.31 -16.32 44.12
C ALA A 181 21.89 -17.14 45.29
N GLU A 182 21.03 -17.64 46.18
CA GLU A 182 21.44 -18.54 47.29
C GLU A 182 21.89 -19.91 46.80
N MET A 183 21.34 -20.44 45.69
CA MET A 183 21.74 -21.74 45.13
C MET A 183 23.05 -21.72 44.35
N VAL A 184 23.51 -20.55 43.90
CA VAL A 184 24.71 -20.38 43.08
C VAL A 184 25.94 -19.98 43.91
N GLN A 185 25.77 -19.67 45.21
CA GLN A 185 26.85 -19.52 46.19
C GLN A 185 27.32 -20.86 46.77
#